data_AF-K9AGI4-F1
#
_entry.id   AF-K9AGI4-F1
#
_cell.length_a   1.000
_cell.length_b   1.000
_cell.length_c   1.000
_cell.angle_alpha   90.00
_cell.angle_beta   90.00
_cell.angle_gamma   90.00
#
_symmetry.space_group_name_H-M   'P 1'
#
loop_
_entity.id
_entity.type
_entity.pdbx_description
1 polymer ?
#
loop_
_entity_poly.entity_id
_entity_poly.type
_entity_poly.pdbx_seq_one_letter_code
_entity_poly.pdbx_strand_id
1 'polypeptide(L)'
;MSNINVFEWNHVKSKIKEIRQEIDDVKQQNSIDKAKNRQLTNVLRELSVVENMVNELMDYQKEYSAVNKIKNLIKKNKERYYGK
;
A
#
# COMPACT_ATOMS: atom_id res chain seq x y z
N MET A 1 -10.10 4.38 -16.55
CA MET A 1 -9.20 3.59 -15.67
C MET A 1 -10.04 2.48 -15.06
N SER A 2 -9.59 1.23 -15.14
CA SER A 2 -10.27 0.11 -14.47
C SER A 2 -10.19 0.33 -12.95
N ASN A 3 -11.31 0.20 -12.25
CA ASN A 3 -11.34 0.30 -10.78
C ASN A 3 -10.62 -0.92 -10.20
N ILE A 4 -9.36 -0.77 -9.81
CA ILE A 4 -8.64 -1.77 -9.01
C ILE A 4 -9.40 -1.95 -7.70
N ASN A 5 -9.75 -3.20 -7.36
CA ASN A 5 -10.44 -3.53 -6.13
C ASN A 5 -9.43 -3.77 -4.97
N VAL A 6 -9.95 -3.88 -3.74
CA VAL A 6 -9.11 -4.05 -2.54
C VAL A 6 -8.27 -5.32 -2.56
N PHE A 7 -8.74 -6.41 -3.19
CA PHE A 7 -7.98 -7.66 -3.31
C PHE A 7 -6.78 -7.50 -4.24
N GLU A 8 -6.95 -6.80 -5.36
CA GLU A 8 -5.86 -6.51 -6.29
C GLU A 8 -4.79 -5.62 -5.63
N TRP A 9 -5.19 -4.62 -4.84
CA TRP A 9 -4.25 -3.83 -4.04
C TRP A 9 -3.50 -4.65 -2.98
N ASN A 10 -4.21 -5.53 -2.29
CA ASN A 10 -3.58 -6.45 -1.33
C ASN A 10 -2.59 -7.39 -2.02
N HIS A 11 -2.89 -7.84 -3.24
CA HIS A 11 -1.97 -8.63 -4.05
C HIS A 11 -0.69 -7.85 -4.39
N VAL A 12 -0.82 -6.59 -4.83
CA VAL A 12 0.32 -5.69 -5.07
C VAL A 12 1.17 -5.52 -3.81
N LYS A 13 0.57 -5.28 -2.64
CA LYS A 13 1.30 -5.20 -1.36
C LYS A 13 2.03 -6.51 -1.02
N SER A 14 1.40 -7.66 -1.26
CA SER A 14 2.06 -8.96 -1.07
C SER A 14 3.30 -9.09 -1.93
N LYS A 15 3.21 -8.72 -3.21
CA LYS A 15 4.33 -8.77 -4.15
C LYS A 15 5.48 -7.83 -3.75
N ILE A 16 5.17 -6.63 -3.28
CA ILE A 16 6.19 -5.72 -2.74
C ILE A 16 6.94 -6.37 -1.56
N LYS A 17 6.21 -7.02 -0.66
CA LYS A 17 6.79 -7.72 0.50
C LYS A 17 7.67 -8.90 0.07
N GLU A 18 7.22 -9.71 -0.89
CA GLU A 18 7.97 -10.83 -1.46
C GLU A 18 9.30 -10.34 -2.07
N ILE A 19 9.26 -9.31 -2.91
CA ILE A 19 10.47 -8.73 -3.53
C ILE A 19 11.43 -8.18 -2.47
N ARG A 20 10.93 -7.50 -1.45
CA ARG A 20 11.77 -6.99 -0.36
C ARG A 20 12.49 -8.14 0.36
N GLN A 21 11.77 -9.21 0.68
CA GLN A 21 12.35 -10.39 1.33
C GLN A 21 13.42 -11.04 0.46
N GLU A 22 13.15 -11.25 -0.83
CA GLU A 22 14.13 -11.82 -1.77
C GLU A 22 15.41 -10.98 -1.84
N ILE A 23 15.29 -9.65 -1.86
CA ILE A 23 16.45 -8.75 -1.84
C ILE A 23 17.23 -8.86 -0.53
N ASP A 24 16.54 -8.88 0.61
CA ASP A 24 17.17 -8.99 1.92
C ASP A 24 17.90 -10.34 2.07
N ASP A 25 17.31 -11.42 1.59
CA ASP A 25 17.94 -12.75 1.57
C ASP A 25 19.21 -12.76 0.71
N VAL A 26 19.17 -12.14 -0.48
CA VAL A 26 20.36 -12.01 -1.34
C VAL A 26 21.45 -11.16 -0.67
N LYS A 27 21.08 -10.10 0.05
CA LYS A 27 22.04 -9.24 0.76
C LYS A 27 22.69 -9.93 1.97
N GLN A 28 22.03 -10.92 2.55
CA GLN A 28 22.57 -11.73 3.65
C GLN A 28 23.54 -12.83 3.18
N GLN A 29 23.64 -13.07 1.88
CA GLN A 29 24.61 -14.03 1.33
C GLN A 29 26.04 -13.50 1.52
N ASN A 30 26.91 -14.32 2.13
CA ASN A 30 28.30 -13.99 2.46
C ASN A 30 29.18 -13.56 1.27
N SER A 31 28.73 -13.77 0.04
CA SER A 31 29.50 -13.56 -1.20
C SER A 31 29.03 -12.36 -2.03
N ILE A 32 28.17 -11.49 -1.48
CA ILE A 32 27.69 -10.33 -2.25
C ILE A 32 28.79 -9.27 -2.42
N ASP A 33 29.06 -8.91 -3.67
CA ASP A 33 29.95 -7.78 -3.99
C ASP A 33 29.35 -6.44 -3.51
N LYS A 34 30.21 -5.50 -3.16
CA LYS A 34 29.86 -4.15 -2.69
C LYS A 34 29.03 -3.36 -3.71
N ALA A 35 29.30 -3.48 -5.01
CA ALA A 35 28.54 -2.78 -6.05
C ALA A 35 27.12 -3.33 -6.16
N LYS A 36 26.96 -4.66 -6.20
CA LYS A 36 25.66 -5.34 -6.17
C LYS A 36 24.88 -5.00 -4.89
N ASN A 37 25.53 -4.98 -3.73
CA ASN A 37 24.89 -4.59 -2.48
C ASN A 37 24.36 -3.14 -2.51
N ARG A 38 25.11 -2.22 -3.13
CA ARG A 38 24.68 -0.83 -3.33
C ARG A 38 23.48 -0.73 -4.28
N GLN A 39 23.49 -1.48 -5.38
CA GLN A 39 22.37 -1.54 -6.32
C GLN A 39 21.10 -2.06 -5.64
N LEU A 40 21.19 -3.17 -4.91
CA LEU A 40 20.05 -3.72 -4.16
C LEU A 40 19.52 -2.74 -3.11
N THR A 41 20.40 -1.98 -2.46
CA THR A 41 19.99 -0.92 -1.52
C THR A 41 19.24 0.22 -2.22
N ASN A 42 19.61 0.57 -3.45
CA ASN A 42 18.86 1.55 -4.23
C ASN A 42 17.49 1.01 -4.65
N VAL A 43 17.42 -0.25 -5.11
CA VAL A 43 16.14 -0.91 -5.44
C VAL A 43 15.21 -0.94 -4.22
N LEU A 44 15.73 -1.25 -3.02
CA LEU A 44 14.93 -1.20 -1.80
C LEU A 44 14.37 0.19 -1.50
N ARG A 45 15.10 1.27 -1.81
CA ARG A 45 14.62 2.65 -1.64
C ARG A 45 13.48 2.96 -2.60
N GLU A 46 13.65 2.62 -3.88
CA GLU A 46 12.61 2.81 -4.89
C GLU A 46 11.35 1.98 -4.55
N LEU A 47 11.54 0.75 -4.09
CA LEU A 47 10.45 -0.12 -3.65
C LEU A 47 9.67 0.47 -2.46
N SER A 48 10.34 1.15 -1.53
CA SER A 48 9.67 1.86 -0.44
C SER A 48 8.84 3.05 -0.93
N VAL A 49 9.27 3.77 -1.97
CA VAL A 49 8.46 4.82 -2.59
C VAL A 49 7.19 4.22 -3.21
N VAL A 50 7.32 3.11 -3.92
CA VAL A 50 6.17 2.40 -4.51
C VAL A 50 5.22 1.89 -3.41
N GLU A 51 5.73 1.32 -2.33
CA GLU A 51 4.93 0.86 -1.19
C GLU A 51 4.10 2.00 -0.58
N ASN A 52 4.71 3.17 -0.42
CA ASN A 52 4.02 4.35 0.11
C ASN A 52 2.91 4.81 -0.84
N MET A 53 3.19 4.91 -2.15
CA MET A 53 2.18 5.28 -3.14
C MET A 53 0.99 4.30 -3.16
N VAL A 54 1.27 3.00 -3.05
CA VAL A 54 0.22 1.96 -2.96
C VAL A 54 -0.63 2.16 -1.70
N ASN A 55 -0.02 2.44 -0.55
CA ASN A 55 -0.74 2.71 0.69
C ASN A 55 -1.64 3.95 0.57
N GLU A 56 -1.12 5.04 0.01
CA GLU A 56 -1.89 6.27 -0.22
C GLU A 56 -3.10 6.04 -1.14
N LEU A 57 -2.92 5.29 -2.23
CA LEU A 57 -4.00 4.97 -3.15
C LEU A 57 -5.06 4.06 -2.51
N MET A 58 -4.64 3.09 -1.69
CA MET A 58 -5.56 2.26 -0.93
C MET A 58 -6.36 3.06 0.09
N ASP A 59 -5.73 3.99 0.80
CA ASP A 59 -6.40 4.82 1.79
C ASP A 59 -7.37 5.82 1.15
N TYR A 60 -6.97 6.42 0.02
CA TYR A 60 -7.87 7.19 -0.84
C TYR A 60 -9.09 6.34 -1.24
N GLN A 61 -8.87 5.14 -1.79
CA GLN A 61 -10.00 4.29 -2.19
C GLN A 61 -10.92 3.90 -1.02
N LYS A 62 -10.36 3.65 0.18
CA LYS A 62 -11.18 3.41 1.38
C LYS A 62 -12.02 4.63 1.71
N GLU A 63 -11.45 5.83 1.73
CA GLU A 63 -12.16 7.08 2.02
C GLU A 63 -13.34 7.29 1.06
N TYR A 64 -13.14 7.07 -0.23
CA TYR A 64 -14.17 7.23 -1.27
C TYR A 64 -15.03 5.98 -1.50
N SER A 65 -14.85 4.92 -0.70
CA SER A 65 -15.61 3.68 -0.80
C SER A 65 -17.11 3.91 -0.58
N ALA A 66 -17.94 3.08 -1.22
CA ALA A 66 -19.39 3.13 -1.04
C ALA A 66 -19.79 2.96 0.44
N VAL A 67 -19.07 2.13 1.19
CA VAL A 67 -19.31 1.91 2.63
C VAL A 67 -19.08 3.18 3.44
N ASN A 68 -17.98 3.91 3.19
CA ASN A 68 -17.71 5.16 3.90
C ASN A 68 -18.68 6.28 3.46
N LYS A 69 -19.08 6.31 2.18
CA LYS A 69 -20.18 7.18 1.72
C LYS A 69 -21.49 6.89 2.47
N ILE A 70 -21.88 5.62 2.61
CA ILE A 70 -23.08 5.20 3.36
C ILE A 70 -22.96 5.57 4.84
N LYS A 71 -21.82 5.31 5.49
CA LYS A 71 -21.58 5.69 6.89
C LYS A 71 -21.72 7.21 7.10
N ASN A 72 -21.15 8.01 6.20
CA ASN A 72 -21.24 9.47 6.27
C ASN A 72 -22.67 9.98 6.06
N LEU A 73 -23.45 9.35 5.16
CA LEU A 73 -24.87 9.66 4.98
C LEU A 73 -25.69 9.32 6.23
N ILE A 74 -25.46 8.15 6.83
CA ILE A 74 -26.14 7.75 8.09
C ILE A 74 -25.80 8.73 9.22
N LYS A 75 -24.53 9.13 9.36
CA LYS A 75 -24.08 10.10 10.35
C LYS A 75 -24.80 11.46 10.18
N LYS A 76 -24.79 12.02 8.96
CA LYS A 76 -25.49 13.29 8.65
C LYS A 76 -26.99 13.23 8.95
N ASN A 77 -27.64 12.10 8.65
CA ASN A 77 -29.06 11.92 8.97
C ASN A 77 -29.29 11.84 10.48
N LYS A 78 -28.47 11.09 11.23
CA LYS A 78 -28.59 11.07 12.69
C LYS A 78 -28.41 12.45 13.32
N GLU A 79 -27.46 13.25 12.85
CA GLU A 79 -27.25 14.62 13.31
C GLU A 79 -28.46 15.52 12.98
N ARG A 80 -29.09 15.36 11.80
CA ARG A 80 -30.31 16.10 11.43
C ARG A 80 -31.54 15.76 12.27
N TYR A 81 -31.71 14.49 12.67
CA TYR A 81 -32.92 14.02 13.36
C TYR A 81 -32.79 13.97 14.88
N TYR A 82 -31.57 13.81 15.40
CA TYR A 82 -31.30 13.63 16.83
C TYR A 82 -30.28 14.64 17.38
N GLY A 83 -29.74 15.53 16.55
CA GLY A 83 -28.95 16.66 17.02
C GLY A 83 -29.85 17.72 17.65
N LYS A 84 -29.51 18.14 18.87
CA LYS A 84 -29.91 19.46 19.39
C LYS A 84 -29.09 20.54 18.68
#